data_AF-A0A0T6B7K5-F1
#
_entry.id   AF-A0A0T6B7K5-F1
#
_cell.length_a   1.000
_cell.length_b   1.000
_cell.length_c   1.000
_cell.angle_alpha   90.00
_cell.angle_beta   90.00
_cell.angle_gamma   90.00
#
_symmetry.space_group_name_H-M   'P 1'
#
loop_
_entity.id
_entity.type
_entity.pdbx_description
1 polymer ?
#
loop_
_entity_poly.entity_id
_entity_poly.type
_entity_poly.pdbx_seq_one_letter_code
_entity_poly.pdbx_strand_id
1 'polypeptide(L)'
;LANYLLWRIINSSAKLVTEEVRERHFKFQSLMTGQITQIPRWKHCIDKVSERLDVAVGALYIRNYFPESAKKAVDDIVIKVQNQFKEILRKVTWMDNTTKHNALKKLASMRRIVAYPSELHDDEKINEFYDTFCS
;
A
#
# COMPACT_ATOMS: atom_id res chain seq x y z
N LEU A 1 -13.13 25.95 21.52
CA LEU A 1 -12.75 25.54 20.16
C LEU A 1 -11.23 25.60 19.92
N ALA A 2 -10.57 26.74 20.17
CA ALA A 2 -9.13 26.92 19.96
C ALA A 2 -8.24 25.86 20.67
N ASN A 3 -8.49 25.60 21.96
CA ASN A 3 -7.73 24.60 22.73
C ASN A 3 -7.80 23.20 22.13
N TYR A 4 -8.96 22.82 21.59
CA TYR A 4 -9.14 21.52 20.95
C TYR A 4 -8.35 21.43 19.64
N LEU A 5 -8.42 22.45 18.79
CA LEU A 5 -7.66 22.48 17.53
C LEU A 5 -6.14 22.44 17.80
N LEU A 6 -5.67 23.23 18.76
CA LEU A 6 -4.27 23.22 19.18
C LEU A 6 -3.86 21.84 19.70
N TRP A 7 -4.68 21.21 20.53
CA TRP A 7 -4.44 19.84 21.00
C TRP A 7 -4.35 18.84 19.84
N ARG A 8 -5.22 18.93 18.83
CA ARG A 8 -5.16 18.03 17.66
C ARG A 8 -3.83 18.16 16.90
N ILE A 9 -3.33 19.39 16.73
CA ILE A 9 -2.05 19.66 16.06
C ILE A 9 -0.89 19.14 16.91
N ILE A 10 -0.89 19.44 18.22
CA ILE A 10 0.14 18.93 19.15
C ILE A 10 0.15 17.40 19.12
N ASN A 11 -1.01 16.77 19.20
CA ASN A 11 -1.12 15.31 19.21
C ASN A 11 -0.64 14.69 17.88
N SER A 12 -0.88 15.33 16.72
CA SER A 12 -0.34 14.85 15.44
C SER A 12 1.17 15.02 15.30
N SER A 13 1.74 16.05 15.94
CA SER A 13 3.17 16.37 15.86
C SER A 13 4.00 15.80 17.01
N ALA A 14 3.35 15.21 18.02
CA ALA A 14 3.99 14.76 19.25
C ALA A 14 5.12 13.75 19.03
N LYS A 15 5.08 12.99 17.92
CA LYS A 15 6.11 12.01 17.56
C LYS A 15 7.37 12.64 16.93
N LEU A 16 7.31 13.92 16.54
CA LEU A 16 8.38 14.62 15.82
C LEU A 16 9.23 15.55 16.70
N VAL A 17 8.81 15.75 17.95
CA VAL A 17 9.43 16.69 18.89
C VAL A 17 10.35 15.96 19.88
N THR A 18 10.66 16.61 21.00
CA THR A 18 11.55 16.12 22.05
C THR A 18 11.10 14.76 22.60
N GLU A 19 12.06 14.01 23.13
CA GLU A 19 11.81 12.69 23.75
C GLU A 19 10.79 12.76 24.89
N GLU A 20 10.88 13.78 25.74
CA GLU A 20 9.94 14.01 26.83
C GLU A 20 8.47 14.06 26.37
N VAL A 21 8.19 14.78 25.26
CA VAL A 21 6.83 14.86 24.71
C VAL A 21 6.42 13.55 24.06
N ARG A 22 7.35 12.85 23.40
CA ARG A 22 7.08 11.51 22.82
C ARG A 22 6.71 10.50 23.90
N GLU A 23 7.41 10.50 25.03
CA GLU A 23 7.13 9.61 26.16
C GLU A 23 5.75 9.88 26.77
N ARG A 24 5.40 11.15 26.98
CA ARG A 24 4.07 11.55 27.47
C ARG A 24 2.96 11.14 26.48
N HIS A 25 3.18 11.37 25.19
CA HIS A 25 2.25 10.95 24.15
C HIS A 25 2.13 9.42 24.09
N PHE A 26 3.23 8.69 24.24
CA PHE A 26 3.20 7.23 24.29
C PHE A 26 2.43 6.72 25.50
N LYS A 27 2.62 7.29 26.68
CA LYS A 27 1.85 6.93 27.88
C LYS A 27 0.34 7.10 27.68
N PHE A 28 -0.06 8.14 26.95
CA PHE A 28 -1.47 8.32 26.58
C PHE A 28 -1.93 7.29 25.54
N GLN A 29 -1.15 7.08 24.48
CA GLN A 29 -1.43 6.09 23.43
C GLN A 29 -1.52 4.65 23.99
N SER A 30 -0.63 4.26 24.91
CA SER A 30 -0.57 2.92 25.47
C SER A 30 -1.85 2.56 26.23
N LEU A 31 -2.50 3.54 26.86
CA LEU A 31 -3.81 3.34 27.51
C LEU A 31 -4.91 3.03 26.49
N MET A 32 -4.81 3.57 25.27
CA MET A 32 -5.79 3.37 24.21
C MET A 32 -5.52 2.12 23.37
N THR A 33 -4.25 1.80 23.12
CA THR A 33 -3.84 0.73 22.21
C THR A 33 -3.39 -0.55 22.93
N GLY A 34 -3.15 -0.49 24.24
CA GLY A 34 -2.54 -1.57 25.01
C GLY A 34 -1.04 -1.79 24.72
N GLN A 35 -0.40 -0.91 23.94
CA GLN A 35 1.01 -1.05 23.58
C GLN A 35 1.93 -0.81 24.78
N ILE A 36 2.77 -1.80 25.11
CA ILE A 36 3.65 -1.76 26.29
C ILE A 36 5.01 -1.09 25.98
N THR A 37 5.49 -1.21 24.74
CA THR A 37 6.80 -0.70 24.31
C THR A 37 6.70 0.21 23.10
N GLN A 38 7.43 1.34 23.11
CA GLN A 38 7.57 2.20 21.95
C GLN A 38 8.27 1.48 20.80
N ILE A 39 7.83 1.73 19.56
CA ILE A 39 8.62 1.33 18.39
C ILE A 39 9.93 2.13 18.38
N PRO A 40 11.05 1.52 17.97
CA PRO A 40 12.32 2.22 17.92
C PRO A 40 12.27 3.37 16.90
N ARG A 41 13.02 4.44 17.15
CA ARG A 41 12.98 5.67 16.33
C ARG A 41 13.22 5.41 14.85
N TRP A 42 14.18 4.56 14.50
CA TRP A 42 14.48 4.21 13.11
C TRP A 42 13.25 3.66 12.38
N LYS A 43 12.42 2.85 13.07
CA LYS A 43 11.20 2.29 12.49
C LYS A 43 10.16 3.38 12.26
N HIS A 44 10.02 4.30 13.20
CA HIS A 44 9.15 5.46 13.00
C HIS A 44 9.58 6.33 11.80
N CYS A 45 10.89 6.52 11.61
CA CYS A 45 11.43 7.22 10.45
C CYS A 45 11.11 6.49 9.15
N ILE A 46 11.28 5.16 9.10
CA ILE A 46 10.93 4.36 7.92
C ILE A 46 9.44 4.43 7.64
N ASP A 47 8.58 4.31 8.65
CA ASP A 47 7.12 4.43 8.47
C ASP A 47 6.75 5.80 7.88
N LYS A 48 7.40 6.87 8.36
CA LYS A 48 7.16 8.25 7.87
C LYS A 48 7.64 8.47 6.45
N VAL A 49 8.81 7.93 6.10
CA VAL A 49 9.32 7.99 4.73
C VAL A 49 8.44 7.14 3.82
N SER A 50 8.02 5.95 4.24
CA SER A 50 7.14 5.08 3.46
C SER A 50 5.73 5.65 3.28
N GLU A 51 5.26 6.52 4.18
CA GLU A 51 3.99 7.24 4.04
C GLU A 51 4.06 8.35 2.98
N ARG A 52 5.23 8.95 2.75
CA ARG A 52 5.42 10.12 1.89
C ARG A 52 6.10 9.81 0.57
N LEU A 53 6.97 8.81 0.57
CA LEU A 53 7.86 8.40 -0.51
C LEU A 53 7.69 6.88 -0.77
N ASP A 54 6.44 6.41 -0.77
CA ASP A 54 6.07 5.01 -0.96
C ASP A 54 6.62 4.40 -2.26
N VAL A 55 6.52 5.13 -3.38
CA VAL A 55 7.05 4.73 -4.70
C VAL A 55 8.57 4.57 -4.65
N ALA A 56 9.31 5.53 -4.10
CA ALA A 56 10.77 5.46 -3.98
C ALA A 56 11.23 4.33 -3.04
N VAL A 57 10.61 4.21 -1.87
CA VAL A 57 10.92 3.13 -0.91
C VAL A 57 10.59 1.76 -1.52
N GLY A 58 9.47 1.65 -2.22
CA GLY A 58 9.08 0.44 -2.95
C GLY A 58 10.10 0.06 -4.02
N ALA A 59 10.52 1.02 -4.86
CA ALA A 59 11.55 0.81 -5.87
C ALA A 59 12.87 0.31 -5.24
N LEU A 60 13.30 0.93 -4.15
CA LEU A 60 14.49 0.48 -3.42
C LEU A 60 14.34 -0.95 -2.91
N TYR A 61 13.21 -1.29 -2.31
CA TYR A 61 12.96 -2.65 -1.81
C TYR A 61 12.96 -3.67 -2.96
N ILE A 62 12.27 -3.36 -4.06
CA ILE A 62 12.14 -4.25 -5.21
C ILE A 62 13.50 -4.57 -5.82
N ARG A 63 14.32 -3.54 -6.06
CA ARG A 63 15.64 -3.68 -6.68
C ARG A 63 16.62 -4.50 -5.84
N ASN A 64 16.51 -4.43 -4.52
CA ASN A 64 17.46 -5.09 -3.61
C ASN A 64 17.00 -6.46 -3.12
N TYR A 65 15.68 -6.68 -3.01
CA TYR A 65 15.16 -7.84 -2.26
C TYR A 65 14.07 -8.62 -2.98
N PHE A 66 13.39 -8.06 -3.98
CA PHE A 66 12.27 -8.76 -4.63
C PHE A 66 12.76 -9.59 -5.81
N PRO A 67 12.64 -10.93 -5.78
CA PRO A 67 13.07 -11.78 -6.89
C PRO A 67 12.06 -11.75 -8.05
N GLU A 68 12.54 -11.52 -9.27
CA GLU A 68 11.69 -11.50 -10.47
C GLU A 68 10.95 -12.84 -10.70
N SER A 69 11.54 -13.96 -10.25
CA SER A 69 10.89 -15.28 -10.30
C SER A 69 9.58 -15.34 -9.51
N ALA A 70 9.48 -14.61 -8.39
CA ALA A 70 8.23 -14.54 -7.62
C ALA A 70 7.15 -13.78 -8.40
N LYS A 71 7.51 -12.72 -9.13
CA LYS A 71 6.57 -12.00 -10.01
C LYS A 71 6.01 -12.92 -11.09
N LYS A 72 6.87 -13.68 -11.76
CA LYS A 72 6.48 -14.64 -12.82
C LYS A 72 5.56 -15.73 -12.26
N ALA A 73 5.93 -16.33 -11.13
CA ALA A 73 5.11 -17.37 -10.48
C ALA A 73 3.71 -16.86 -10.12
N VAL A 74 3.59 -15.63 -9.58
CA VAL A 74 2.29 -15.05 -9.25
C VAL A 74 1.49 -14.69 -10.50
N ASP A 75 2.12 -14.19 -11.57
CA ASP A 75 1.41 -13.90 -12.82
C ASP A 75 0.79 -15.19 -13.42
N ASP A 76 1.53 -16.30 -13.40
CA ASP A 76 1.02 -17.60 -13.82
C ASP A 76 -0.18 -18.05 -12.98
N ILE A 77 -0.16 -17.85 -11.66
CA ILE A 77 -1.28 -18.15 -10.78
C ILE A 77 -2.50 -17.28 -11.15
N VAL A 78 -2.31 -15.99 -11.35
CA VAL A 78 -3.39 -15.06 -11.74
C VAL A 78 -4.02 -15.49 -13.05
N ILE A 79 -3.22 -15.85 -14.06
CA ILE A 79 -3.72 -16.35 -15.35
C ILE A 79 -4.55 -17.62 -15.15
N LYS A 80 -4.05 -18.58 -14.38
CA LYS A 80 -4.77 -19.83 -14.08
C LYS A 80 -6.10 -19.57 -13.37
N VAL A 81 -6.12 -18.67 -12.39
CA VAL A 81 -7.34 -18.29 -11.67
C VAL A 81 -8.34 -17.60 -12.60
N GLN A 82 -7.90 -16.68 -13.45
CA GLN A 82 -8.77 -16.02 -14.43
C GLN A 82 -9.38 -17.03 -15.42
N ASN A 83 -8.58 -17.96 -15.92
CA ASN A 83 -9.06 -19.01 -16.81
C ASN A 83 -10.08 -19.93 -16.11
N GLN A 84 -9.80 -20.35 -14.89
CA GLN A 84 -10.73 -21.18 -14.12
C GLN A 84 -12.04 -20.44 -13.83
N PHE A 85 -11.96 -19.14 -13.50
CA PHE A 85 -13.15 -18.33 -13.27
C PHE A 85 -14.00 -18.16 -14.53
N LYS A 86 -13.36 -18.02 -15.70
CA LYS A 86 -14.04 -18.03 -17.00
C LYS A 86 -14.83 -19.32 -17.23
N GLU A 87 -14.24 -20.47 -16.90
CA GLU A 87 -14.92 -21.77 -17.02
C GLU A 87 -16.08 -21.91 -16.03
N ILE A 88 -15.93 -21.40 -14.81
CA ILE A 88 -17.01 -21.37 -13.82
C ILE A 88 -18.17 -20.52 -14.36
N LEU A 89 -17.91 -19.30 -14.84
CA LEU A 89 -18.95 -18.41 -15.39
C LEU A 89 -19.75 -19.04 -16.54
N ARG A 90 -19.12 -19.91 -17.34
CA ARG A 90 -19.79 -20.65 -18.42
C ARG A 90 -20.75 -21.72 -17.87
N LYS A 91 -20.37 -22.39 -16.78
CA LYS A 91 -21.07 -23.56 -16.24
C LYS A 91 -22.15 -23.24 -15.19
N VAL A 92 -22.08 -22.09 -14.52
CA VAL A 92 -23.07 -21.75 -13.47
C VAL A 92 -24.49 -21.75 -14.04
N THR A 93 -25.44 -22.36 -13.32
CA THR A 93 -26.84 -22.46 -13.76
C THR A 93 -27.72 -21.35 -13.22
N TRP A 94 -27.26 -20.63 -12.20
CA TRP A 94 -28.05 -19.59 -11.53
C TRP A 94 -28.02 -18.23 -12.25
N MET A 95 -27.10 -18.00 -13.20
CA MET A 95 -27.03 -16.78 -14.01
C MET A 95 -27.73 -16.98 -15.35
N ASP A 96 -28.50 -15.98 -15.77
CA ASP A 96 -29.01 -15.89 -17.14
C ASP A 96 -27.90 -15.58 -18.16
N ASN A 97 -28.19 -15.80 -19.45
CA ASN A 97 -27.20 -15.67 -20.52
C ASN A 97 -26.68 -14.23 -20.69
N THR A 98 -27.52 -13.22 -20.47
CA THR A 98 -27.12 -11.80 -20.57
C THR A 98 -26.14 -11.45 -19.47
N THR A 99 -26.43 -11.87 -18.24
CA THR A 99 -25.53 -11.65 -17.09
C THR A 99 -24.20 -12.39 -17.26
N LYS A 100 -24.22 -13.65 -17.73
CA LYS A 100 -22.98 -14.40 -18.04
C LYS A 100 -22.11 -13.68 -19.07
N HIS A 101 -22.71 -13.18 -20.14
CA HIS A 101 -21.99 -12.46 -21.19
C HIS A 101 -21.31 -11.20 -20.64
N ASN A 102 -22.04 -10.42 -19.83
CA ASN A 102 -21.50 -9.22 -19.20
C ASN A 102 -20.38 -9.55 -18.19
N ALA A 103 -20.52 -10.64 -17.42
CA ALA A 103 -19.48 -11.11 -16.51
C ALA A 103 -18.20 -11.53 -17.26
N LEU A 104 -18.33 -12.23 -18.39
CA LEU A 104 -17.20 -12.60 -19.24
C LEU A 104 -16.52 -11.38 -19.87
N LYS A 105 -17.30 -10.39 -20.31
CA LYS A 105 -16.76 -9.11 -20.80
C LYS A 105 -15.97 -8.37 -19.71
N LYS A 106 -16.52 -8.30 -18.49
CA LYS A 106 -15.83 -7.70 -17.34
C LYS A 106 -14.53 -8.44 -17.04
N LEU A 107 -14.56 -9.77 -17.00
CA LEU A 107 -13.37 -10.57 -16.77
C LEU A 107 -12.28 -10.30 -17.82
N ALA A 108 -12.67 -10.15 -19.09
CA ALA A 108 -11.74 -9.84 -20.18
C ALA A 108 -11.14 -8.41 -20.11
N SER A 109 -11.83 -7.46 -19.46
CA SER A 109 -11.35 -6.08 -19.31
C SER A 109 -10.57 -5.83 -18.02
N MET A 110 -10.50 -6.80 -17.11
CA MET A 110 -9.75 -6.65 -15.86
C MET A 110 -8.25 -6.51 -16.11
N ARG A 111 -7.67 -5.39 -15.69
CA ARG A 111 -6.22 -5.18 -15.71
C ARG A 111 -5.54 -6.05 -14.66
N ARG A 112 -4.46 -6.73 -15.05
CA ARG A 112 -3.58 -7.47 -14.13
C ARG A 112 -2.50 -6.52 -13.62
N ILE A 113 -2.37 -6.41 -12.30
CA ILE A 113 -1.27 -5.70 -11.64
C ILE A 113 -0.63 -6.71 -10.70
N VAL A 114 0.58 -7.16 -11.04
CA VAL A 114 1.32 -8.18 -10.28
C VAL A 114 2.61 -7.59 -9.73
N ALA A 115 2.73 -7.61 -8.41
CA ALA A 115 3.85 -7.09 -7.61
C ALA A 115 4.11 -5.59 -7.81
N TYR A 116 4.67 -5.18 -8.95
CA TYR A 116 5.09 -3.80 -9.20
C TYR A 116 5.14 -3.45 -10.71
N PRO A 117 4.94 -2.17 -11.06
CA PRO A 117 5.08 -1.68 -12.43
C PRO A 117 6.57 -1.58 -12.84
N SER A 118 6.87 -1.80 -14.12
CA SER A 118 8.24 -1.71 -14.68
C SER A 118 8.93 -0.38 -14.42
N GLU A 119 8.13 0.68 -14.29
CA GLU A 119 8.51 2.06 -14.05
C GLU A 119 9.29 2.22 -12.74
N LEU A 120 9.15 1.31 -11.78
CA LEU A 120 9.96 1.35 -10.55
C LEU A 120 11.44 0.97 -10.76
N HIS A 121 11.83 0.53 -11.96
CA HIS A 121 13.24 0.36 -12.34
C HIS A 121 13.83 1.61 -13.00
N ASP A 122 13.03 2.63 -13.26
CA ASP A 122 13.42 3.82 -14.01
C ASP A 122 13.45 5.04 -13.06
N ASP A 123 14.65 5.57 -12.81
CA ASP A 123 14.83 6.69 -11.88
C ASP A 123 14.26 8.00 -12.42
N GLU A 124 14.23 8.21 -13.74
CA GLU A 124 13.67 9.42 -14.33
C GLU A 124 12.16 9.49 -14.08
N LYS A 125 11.45 8.37 -14.25
CA LYS A 125 10.01 8.28 -13.98
C LYS A 125 9.67 8.45 -12.51
N ILE A 126 10.52 7.94 -11.61
CA ILE A 126 10.34 8.13 -10.17
C ILE A 126 10.55 9.61 -9.82
N ASN A 127 11.56 10.27 -10.38
CA ASN A 127 11.80 11.69 -10.14
C ASN A 127 10.64 12.56 -10.67
N GLU A 128 10.18 12.32 -11.91
CA GLU A 128 9.03 13.03 -12.50
C GLU A 128 7.76 12.89 -11.62
N PHE A 129 7.53 11.69 -11.07
CA PHE A 129 6.42 11.44 -10.15
C PHE A 129 6.49 12.33 -8.90
N TYR A 130 7.69 12.61 -8.37
CA TYR A 130 7.85 13.46 -7.19
C TYR A 130 7.98 14.94 -7.50
N ASP A 131 8.43 15.33 -8.69
CA ASP A 131 8.49 16.72 -9.13
C ASP A 131 7.10 17.37 -9.15
N THR A 132 6.07 16.62 -9.55
CA THR A 132 4.66 17.06 -9.54
C THR A 132 4.00 17.07 -8.16
N PHE A 133 4.61 16.42 -7.16
CA PHE A 133 4.08 16.36 -5.79
C PHE A 133 4.57 17.50 -4.89
N CYS A 134 5.69 18.13 -5.25
CA CYS A 134 6.30 19.24 -4.50
C CYS A 134 5.92 20.64 -5.00
N SER A 135 5.11 20.73 -6.06
CA SER A 135 4.46 21.96 -6.56
C SER A 135 3.03 22.09 -6.04
#